data_AF-A0A177ID35-F1
#
_entry.id   AF-A0A177ID35-F1
#
_cell.length_a   1.000
_cell.length_b   1.000
_cell.length_c   1.000
_cell.angle_alpha   90.00
_cell.angle_beta   90.00
_cell.angle_gamma   90.00
#
_symmetry.space_group_name_H-M   'P 1'
#
loop_
_entity.id
_entity.type
_entity.pdbx_description
1 polymer ?
#
loop_
_entity_poly.entity_id
_entity_poly.type
_entity_poly.pdbx_seq_one_letter_code
_entity_poly.pdbx_strand_id
1 'polypeptide(L)'
;MLSVSNPHDIHLKPSPLPGWLQWVFIALFGLGVVASGVMSLMEHWRRATFLLGAAMIWLAVVRRTCDSDRVGVFAVRSRRFDMAFSTALGAALVWLSASVDALGS
;
A
#
# COMPACT_ATOMS: atom_id res chain seq x y z
N MET A 1 -14.29 9.93 22.59
CA MET A 1 -13.43 9.85 21.40
C MET A 1 -12.78 8.47 21.35
N LEU A 2 -13.42 7.48 20.73
CA LEU A 2 -12.80 6.20 20.41
C LEU A 2 -13.49 5.67 19.15
N SER A 3 -12.95 5.97 17.98
CA SER A 3 -13.29 5.22 16.77
C SER A 3 -12.00 4.86 16.07
N VAL A 4 -11.37 3.80 16.57
CA VAL A 4 -10.46 3.01 15.74
C VAL A 4 -11.37 1.98 15.08
N SER A 5 -11.93 2.33 13.93
CA SER A 5 -13.05 1.62 13.29
C SER A 5 -12.76 0.14 13.01
N ASN A 6 -11.49 -0.26 13.05
CA ASN A 6 -11.05 -1.64 13.03
C ASN A 6 -10.93 -2.22 14.46
N PRO A 7 -11.73 -3.25 14.84
CA PRO A 7 -11.71 -3.87 16.17
C PRO A 7 -10.33 -4.39 16.61
N HIS A 8 -9.47 -4.77 15.66
CA HIS A 8 -8.14 -5.29 15.96
C HIS A 8 -7.11 -4.22 16.32
N ASP A 9 -7.41 -2.94 16.07
CA ASP A 9 -6.49 -1.83 16.26
C ASP A 9 -6.89 -0.92 17.46
N ILE A 10 -7.95 -1.25 18.21
CA ILE A 10 -8.51 -0.44 19.30
C ILE A 10 -7.52 -0.09 20.42
N HIS A 11 -6.48 -0.90 20.60
CA HIS A 11 -5.45 -0.70 21.63
C HIS A 11 -4.28 0.18 21.15
N LEU A 12 -4.27 0.58 19.88
CA LEU A 12 -3.17 1.34 19.28
C LEU A 12 -3.35 2.84 19.56
N LYS A 13 -2.25 3.51 19.88
CA LYS A 13 -2.22 4.97 20.03
C LYS A 13 -2.56 5.62 18.68
N PRO A 14 -3.32 6.74 18.67
CA PRO A 14 -3.52 7.54 17.47
C PRO A 14 -2.19 7.96 16.85
N SER A 15 -2.19 8.07 15.53
CA SER A 15 -1.03 8.53 14.78
C SER A 15 -0.64 9.95 15.20
N PRO A 16 0.68 10.25 15.31
CA PRO A 16 1.15 11.61 15.50
C PRO A 16 1.06 12.47 14.22
N LEU A 17 0.76 11.88 13.07
CA LEU A 17 0.72 12.60 11.80
C LEU A 17 -0.55 13.45 11.67
N PRO A 18 -0.43 14.71 11.20
CA PRO A 18 -1.59 15.54 10.93
C PRO A 18 -2.43 14.92 9.81
N GLY A 19 -3.74 15.17 9.85
CA GLY A 19 -4.68 14.42 9.00
C GLY A 19 -4.52 14.64 7.50
N TRP A 20 -4.16 15.85 7.07
CA TRP A 20 -3.89 16.14 5.66
C TRP A 20 -2.72 15.30 5.13
N LEU A 21 -1.69 15.05 5.96
CA LEU A 21 -0.52 14.28 5.57
C LEU A 21 -0.86 12.79 5.46
N GLN A 22 -1.76 12.28 6.31
CA GLN A 22 -2.29 10.92 6.17
C GLN A 22 -3.05 10.76 4.84
N TRP A 23 -3.86 11.76 4.44
CA TRP A 23 -4.52 11.75 3.13
C TRP A 23 -3.54 11.81 1.97
N VAL A 24 -2.46 12.60 2.07
CA VAL A 24 -1.39 12.62 1.06
C VAL A 24 -0.76 11.23 0.93
N PHE A 25 -0.48 10.55 2.03
CA PHE A 25 0.12 9.21 2.01
C PHE A 25 -0.80 8.17 1.34
N ILE A 26 -2.11 8.23 1.65
CA ILE A 26 -3.14 7.39 1.02
C ILE A 26 -3.30 7.73 -0.46
N ALA A 27 -3.27 9.02 -0.83
CA ALA A 27 -3.36 9.47 -2.21
C ALA A 27 -2.15 9.01 -3.04
N LEU A 28 -0.94 9.07 -2.48
CA LEU A 28 0.27 8.54 -3.12
C LEU A 28 0.16 7.04 -3.38
N PHE A 29 -0.39 6.27 -2.43
CA PHE A 29 -0.69 4.86 -2.64
C PHE A 29 -1.66 4.66 -3.81
N GLY A 30 -2.80 5.35 -3.80
CA GLY A 30 -3.80 5.26 -4.87
C GLY A 30 -3.23 5.65 -6.23
N LEU A 31 -2.42 6.70 -6.30
CA LEU A 31 -1.74 7.14 -7.52
C LEU A 31 -0.79 6.07 -8.05
N GLY A 32 -0.03 5.40 -7.18
CA GLY A 32 0.85 4.29 -7.57
C GLY A 32 0.08 3.12 -8.18
N VAL A 33 -1.07 2.77 -7.60
CA VAL A 33 -1.96 1.72 -8.14
C VAL A 33 -2.54 2.13 -9.49
N VAL A 34 -3.04 3.36 -9.63
CA VAL A 34 -3.58 3.86 -10.90
C VAL A 34 -2.51 3.91 -11.99
N ALA A 35 -1.32 4.43 -11.67
CA ALA A 35 -0.20 4.48 -12.61
C ALA A 35 0.24 3.07 -13.04
N SER A 36 0.26 2.11 -12.10
CA SER A 36 0.48 0.70 -12.44
C SER A 36 -0.60 0.17 -13.39
N GLY A 37 -1.87 0.47 -13.14
CA GLY A 37 -2.97 0.05 -14.01
C GLY A 37 -2.83 0.62 -15.43
N VAL A 38 -2.57 1.92 -15.55
CA VAL A 38 -2.33 2.59 -16.85
C VAL A 38 -1.18 1.93 -17.60
N MET A 39 -0.07 1.66 -16.91
CA MET A 39 1.10 1.03 -17.49
C MET A 39 0.83 -0.41 -17.92
N SER A 40 -0.01 -1.14 -17.18
CA SER A 40 -0.47 -2.48 -17.57
C SER A 40 -1.33 -2.43 -18.84
N LEU A 41 -2.13 -1.38 -19.05
CA LEU A 41 -2.93 -1.18 -20.26
C LEU A 41 -2.09 -0.75 -21.47
N MET A 42 -0.90 -0.18 -21.23
CA MET A 42 0.04 0.24 -22.27
C MET A 42 1.04 -0.89 -22.63
N GLU A 43 0.73 -2.14 -22.33
CA GLU A 43 1.59 -3.31 -22.57
C GLU A 43 2.97 -3.27 -21.85
N HIS A 44 3.16 -2.35 -20.90
CA HIS A 44 4.36 -2.26 -20.07
C HIS A 44 4.23 -3.10 -18.80
N TRP A 45 3.79 -4.35 -18.95
CA TRP A 45 3.41 -5.26 -17.86
C TRP A 45 4.47 -5.36 -16.76
N ARG A 46 5.75 -5.45 -17.13
CA ARG A 46 6.83 -5.56 -16.15
C ARG A 46 6.94 -4.33 -15.26
N ARG A 47 6.99 -3.13 -15.87
CA ARG A 47 7.08 -1.88 -15.12
C ARG A 47 5.80 -1.67 -14.27
N ALA A 48 4.64 -2.12 -14.77
CA ALA A 48 3.39 -2.10 -14.03
C ALA A 48 3.48 -2.98 -12.77
N THR A 49 3.92 -4.24 -12.91
CA THR A 49 4.11 -5.16 -11.78
C THR A 49 5.09 -4.61 -10.75
N PHE A 50 6.21 -4.01 -11.19
CA PHE A 50 7.15 -3.36 -10.29
C PHE A 50 6.49 -2.22 -9.49
N LEU A 51 5.76 -1.34 -10.18
CA LEU A 51 5.11 -0.18 -9.56
C LEU A 51 4.01 -0.60 -8.59
N LEU A 52 3.22 -1.64 -8.92
CA LEU A 52 2.26 -2.23 -8.00
C LEU A 52 2.95 -2.81 -6.77
N GLY A 53 4.08 -3.49 -6.94
CA GLY A 53 4.87 -4.04 -5.84
C GLY A 53 5.39 -2.94 -4.92
N ALA A 54 5.93 -1.85 -5.48
CA ALA A 54 6.35 -0.67 -4.74
C ALA A 54 5.17 -0.01 -4.00
N ALA A 55 4.00 0.09 -4.64
CA ALA A 55 2.79 0.63 -4.02
C ALA A 55 2.30 -0.26 -2.85
N MET A 56 2.41 -1.59 -2.95
CA MET A 56 2.09 -2.51 -1.85
C MET A 56 3.06 -2.35 -0.67
N ILE A 57 4.36 -2.18 -0.92
CA ILE A 57 5.33 -1.86 0.15
C ILE A 57 5.00 -0.49 0.78
N TRP A 58 4.62 0.49 -0.04
CA TRP A 58 4.18 1.80 0.45
C TRP A 58 2.92 1.69 1.32
N LEU A 59 1.96 0.81 0.97
CA LEU A 59 0.79 0.55 1.79
C LEU A 59 1.17 0.06 3.20
N ALA A 60 2.25 -0.71 3.36
CA ALA A 60 2.75 -1.08 4.69
C ALA A 60 3.19 0.15 5.50
N VAL A 61 3.82 1.14 4.85
CA VAL A 61 4.17 2.42 5.47
C VAL A 61 2.91 3.21 5.86
N VAL A 62 1.92 3.26 4.98
CA VAL A 62 0.61 3.87 5.26
C VAL A 62 -0.04 3.19 6.47
N ARG A 63 -0.10 1.85 6.51
CA ARG A 63 -0.68 1.10 7.64
C ARG A 63 0.07 1.34 8.95
N ARG A 64 1.38 1.56 8.90
CA ARG A 64 2.19 1.86 10.10
C ARG A 64 1.93 3.27 10.64
N THR A 65 1.69 4.23 9.75
CA THR A 65 1.74 5.67 10.06
C THR A 65 0.38 6.36 10.09
N CYS A 66 -0.64 5.83 9.41
CA CYS A 66 -1.98 6.41 9.33
C CYS A 66 -2.97 5.70 10.26
N ASP A 67 -4.02 6.42 10.66
CA ASP A 67 -5.07 5.87 11.50
C ASP A 67 -6.01 4.96 10.68
N SER A 68 -6.40 3.83 11.27
CA SER A 68 -7.22 2.82 10.59
C SER A 68 -8.58 3.35 10.12
N ASP A 69 -9.12 4.36 10.81
CA ASP A 69 -10.37 5.04 10.43
C ASP A 69 -10.27 5.77 9.07
N ARG A 70 -9.10 6.35 8.76
CA ARG A 70 -8.88 7.00 7.45
C ARG A 70 -8.51 6.02 6.36
N VAL A 71 -7.74 5.00 6.72
CA VAL A 71 -7.29 3.96 5.76
C VAL A 71 -8.48 3.10 5.28
N GLY A 72 -9.52 2.96 6.09
CA GLY A 72 -10.80 2.38 5.68
C GLY A 72 -10.68 0.91 5.28
N VAL A 73 -11.11 0.57 4.06
CA VAL A 73 -11.17 -0.80 3.53
C VAL A 73 -9.85 -1.56 3.52
N PHE A 74 -8.71 -0.85 3.58
CA PHE A 74 -7.39 -1.49 3.67
C PHE A 74 -6.99 -1.89 5.11
N ALA A 75 -7.85 -1.64 6.10
CA ALA A 75 -7.67 -2.08 7.49
C ALA A 75 -8.58 -3.28 7.81
N VAL A 76 -8.20 -4.47 7.30
CA VAL A 76 -9.05 -5.68 7.31
C VAL A 76 -8.87 -6.51 8.58
N ARG A 77 -7.61 -6.73 9.01
CA ARG A 77 -7.31 -7.52 10.22
C ARG A 77 -6.47 -6.70 11.19
N SER A 78 -5.34 -7.18 11.69
CA SER A 78 -4.49 -6.37 12.56
C SER A 78 -3.51 -5.54 11.74
N ARG A 79 -3.14 -4.35 12.23
CA ARG A 79 -2.10 -3.52 11.58
C ARG A 79 -0.84 -4.31 11.23
N ARG A 80 -0.38 -5.20 12.13
CA ARG A 80 0.82 -6.03 11.92
C ARG A 80 0.64 -7.04 10.78
N PHE A 81 -0.51 -7.70 10.74
CA PHE A 81 -0.80 -8.66 9.67
C PHE A 81 -0.86 -7.95 8.31
N ASP A 82 -1.58 -6.84 8.23
CA ASP A 82 -1.73 -6.09 6.98
C ASP A 82 -0.38 -5.55 6.48
N MET A 83 0.48 -5.05 7.38
CA MET A 83 1.85 -4.64 7.05
C MET A 83 2.70 -5.81 6.53
N ALA A 84 2.66 -6.96 7.21
CA ALA A 84 3.43 -8.14 6.80
C ALA A 84 2.95 -8.66 5.45
N PHE A 85 1.64 -8.75 5.25
CA PHE A 85 1.03 -9.19 3.99
C PHE A 85 1.38 -8.26 2.83
N SER A 86 1.15 -6.95 2.99
CA SER A 86 1.45 -5.96 1.94
C SER A 86 2.93 -5.89 1.61
N THR A 87 3.82 -5.99 2.60
CA THR A 87 5.27 -6.05 2.36
C THR A 87 5.67 -7.34 1.64
N ALA A 88 5.17 -8.50 2.07
CA ALA A 88 5.50 -9.78 1.45
C ALA A 88 5.00 -9.87 0.01
N LEU A 89 3.75 -9.45 -0.23
CA LEU A 89 3.17 -9.38 -1.57
C LEU A 89 3.92 -8.38 -2.46
N GLY A 90 4.20 -7.19 -1.93
CA GLY A 90 4.93 -6.17 -2.67
C GLY A 90 6.35 -6.61 -3.03
N ALA A 91 7.06 -7.27 -2.10
CA ALA A 91 8.37 -7.85 -2.36
C ALA A 91 8.29 -8.97 -3.41
N ALA A 92 7.27 -9.83 -3.37
CA ALA A 92 7.07 -10.87 -4.37
C ALA A 92 6.81 -10.29 -5.77
N LEU A 93 6.02 -9.22 -5.88
CA LEU A 93 5.77 -8.51 -7.14
C LEU A 93 7.03 -7.83 -7.69
N VAL A 94 7.78 -7.14 -6.83
CA VAL A 94 9.06 -6.52 -7.21
C VAL A 94 10.05 -7.59 -7.68
N TRP A 95 10.16 -8.70 -6.94
CA TRP A 95 11.04 -9.82 -7.30
C TRP A 95 10.62 -10.46 -8.63
N LEU A 96 9.32 -10.73 -8.82
CA LEU A 96 8.78 -11.26 -10.06
C LEU A 96 9.11 -10.34 -11.24
N SER A 97 8.87 -9.03 -11.10
CA SER A 97 9.22 -8.06 -12.13
C SER A 97 10.72 -8.01 -12.42
N ALA A 98 11.57 -8.16 -11.40
CA ALA A 98 13.02 -8.12 -11.55
C ALA A 98 13.58 -9.42 -12.17
N SER A 99 12.88 -10.55 -12.00
CA SER A 99 13.26 -11.84 -12.60
C SER A 99 12.98 -11.94 -14.10
N VAL A 100 12.24 -10.98 -14.67
CA VAL A 100 11.87 -10.98 -16.09
C VAL A 100 12.75 -10.01 -16.89
N ASP A 101 13.32 -10.53 -17.99
CA ASP A 101 14.15 -9.76 -18.91
C ASP A 101 13.44 -8.57 -19.57
N ALA A 102 14.24 -7.55 -19.88
CA ALA A 102 13.81 -6.31 -20.51
C ALA A 102 13.65 -6.46 -22.02
N LEU A 103 12.80 -7.38 -22.48
CA LEU A 103 12.53 -7.50 -23.91
C LEU A 103 11.58 -6.36 -24.32
N GLY A 104 12.15 -5.19 -24.65
CA GLY A 104 11.44 -4.09 -25.29
C GLY A 104 10.42 -3.31 -24.44
N SER A 105 10.53 -3.32 -23.09
CA SER A 105 9.70 -2.48 -22.21
C SER A 105 10.31 -1.10 -21.93
#